data_AF-A0A919X0F9-F1
#
_entry.id   AF-A0A919X0F9-F1
#
_cell.length_a   1.000
_cell.length_b   1.000
_cell.length_c   1.000
_cell.angle_alpha   90.00
_cell.angle_beta   90.00
_cell.angle_gamma   90.00
#
_symmetry.space_group_name_H-M   'P 1'
#
loop_
_entity.id
_entity.type
_entity.pdbx_description
1 polymer ?
#
loop_
_entity_poly.entity_id
_entity_poly.type
_entity_poly.pdbx_seq_one_letter_code
_entity_poly.pdbx_strand_id
1 'polypeptide(L)'
;MSREVILEYAKRKYDTAPDYPWAKLSKYAVLRHKHHNKWYGLLMNVDRNKLSMEGDGEIEILNVKCDPELATILRKEHGILPAYHMNKEHWISIVLNGSVPNEEIFQLLDSSYELTK
;
A
#
# COMPACT_ATOMS: atom_id res chain seq x y z
N MET A 1 2.93 9.40 -7.72
CA MET A 1 2.70 8.21 -8.56
C MET A 1 1.24 7.81 -8.50
N SER A 2 0.65 7.34 -9.61
CA SER A 2 -0.75 6.90 -9.64
C SER A 2 -0.90 5.40 -9.36
N ARG A 3 -2.11 4.99 -9.01
CA ARG A 3 -2.47 3.58 -8.82
C ARG A 3 -2.18 2.71 -10.04
N GLU A 4 -2.41 3.21 -11.26
CA GLU A 4 -2.25 2.44 -12.50
C GLU A 4 -0.80 2.04 -12.69
N VAL A 5 0.14 2.92 -12.33
CA VAL A 5 1.57 2.65 -12.40
C VAL A 5 1.96 1.53 -11.43
N ILE A 6 1.41 1.52 -10.21
CA ILE A 6 1.66 0.46 -9.22
C ILE A 6 1.10 -0.88 -9.71
N LEU A 7 -0.12 -0.87 -10.27
CA LEU A 7 -0.76 -2.07 -10.82
C LEU A 7 0.02 -2.63 -12.01
N GLU A 8 0.47 -1.77 -12.92
CA GLU A 8 1.29 -2.17 -14.07
C GLU A 8 2.65 -2.71 -13.63
N TYR A 9 3.27 -2.08 -12.63
CA TYR A 9 4.51 -2.59 -12.03
C TYR A 9 4.32 -3.98 -11.43
N ALA A 10 3.27 -4.18 -10.63
CA ALA A 10 2.96 -5.47 -10.03
C ALA A 10 2.68 -6.55 -11.09
N LYS A 11 1.98 -6.17 -12.17
CA LYS A 11 1.72 -7.07 -13.29
C LYS A 11 2.99 -7.45 -14.04
N ARG A 12 3.87 -6.50 -14.34
CA ARG A 12 5.11 -6.76 -15.08
C ARG A 12 6.13 -7.55 -14.26
N LYS A 13 6.31 -7.20 -12.98
CA LYS A 13 7.37 -7.75 -12.14
C LYS A 13 6.99 -9.06 -11.46
N TYR A 14 5.75 -9.16 -10.97
CA TYR A 14 5.29 -10.30 -10.17
C TYR A 14 4.25 -11.16 -10.90
N ASP A 15 3.86 -10.78 -12.13
CA ASP A 15 2.73 -11.37 -12.86
C ASP A 15 1.39 -11.28 -12.11
N THR A 16 1.26 -10.36 -11.15
CA THR A 16 0.05 -10.22 -10.32
C THR A 16 -0.99 -9.31 -10.98
N ALA A 17 -2.23 -9.78 -11.06
CA ALA A 17 -3.39 -8.94 -11.36
C ALA A 17 -4.06 -8.45 -10.06
N PRO A 18 -4.64 -7.23 -10.04
CA PRO A 18 -5.40 -6.78 -8.88
C PRO A 18 -6.65 -7.62 -8.66
N ASP A 19 -6.97 -7.90 -7.39
CA ASP A 19 -8.25 -8.46 -6.98
C ASP A 19 -9.09 -7.41 -6.24
N TYR A 20 -10.41 -7.47 -6.41
CA TYR A 20 -11.38 -6.53 -5.86
C TYR A 20 -12.40 -7.27 -4.98
N PRO A 21 -11.99 -7.77 -3.80
CA PRO A 21 -12.84 -8.63 -2.98
C PRO A 21 -14.08 -7.93 -2.38
N TRP A 22 -14.17 -6.60 -2.44
CA TRP A 22 -15.27 -5.83 -1.88
C TRP A 22 -16.17 -5.23 -2.96
N ALA A 23 -17.36 -5.82 -3.15
CA ALA A 23 -18.31 -5.39 -4.19
C ALA A 23 -18.73 -3.90 -4.10
N LYS A 24 -18.81 -3.34 -2.87
CA LYS A 24 -19.19 -1.93 -2.64
C LYS A 24 -18.00 -0.97 -2.64
N LEU A 25 -16.77 -1.47 -2.60
CA LEU A 25 -15.54 -0.68 -2.56
C LEU A 25 -14.69 -1.00 -3.79
N SER A 26 -15.24 -0.76 -4.97
CA SER A 26 -14.62 -1.12 -6.26
C SER A 26 -13.27 -0.44 -6.51
N LYS A 27 -12.95 0.64 -5.78
CA LYS A 27 -11.63 1.30 -5.84
C LYS A 27 -10.56 0.60 -5.00
N TYR A 28 -10.93 -0.35 -4.15
CA TYR A 28 -10.00 -1.03 -3.25
C TYR A 28 -9.44 -2.27 -3.96
N ALA A 29 -8.14 -2.27 -4.23
CA ALA A 29 -7.49 -3.33 -4.97
C ALA A 29 -6.45 -4.04 -4.11
N VAL A 30 -6.54 -5.36 -4.03
CA VAL A 30 -5.58 -6.21 -3.34
C VAL A 30 -4.57 -6.76 -4.34
N LEU A 31 -3.30 -6.71 -3.98
CA LEU A 31 -2.22 -7.44 -4.61
C LEU A 31 -1.86 -8.64 -3.73
N ARG A 32 -1.96 -9.86 -4.28
CA ARG A 32 -1.70 -11.11 -3.56
C ARG A 32 -0.95 -12.12 -4.41
N HIS A 33 -0.20 -12.99 -3.75
CA HIS A 33 0.54 -14.09 -4.39
C HIS A 33 -0.42 -15.11 -5.01
N LYS A 34 -0.15 -15.52 -6.25
CA LYS A 34 -1.01 -16.49 -6.98
C LYS A 34 -1.11 -17.85 -6.30
N HIS A 35 -0.01 -18.31 -5.68
CA HIS A 35 0.08 -19.68 -5.20
C HIS A 35 -0.61 -19.90 -3.84
N HIS A 36 -0.56 -18.91 -2.95
CA HIS A 36 -1.04 -19.06 -1.56
C HIS A 36 -1.90 -17.89 -1.08
N ASN A 37 -2.32 -16.99 -1.97
CA ASN A 37 -3.27 -15.90 -1.71
C ASN A 37 -2.89 -14.93 -0.58
N LYS A 38 -1.64 -14.94 -0.10
CA LYS A 38 -1.18 -13.96 0.90
C LYS A 38 -1.07 -12.59 0.24
N TRP A 39 -1.57 -11.57 0.93
CA TRP A 39 -1.55 -10.19 0.44
C TRP A 39 -0.18 -9.57 0.70
N TYR A 40 0.26 -8.76 -0.23
CA TYR A 40 1.50 -7.97 -0.13
C TYR A 40 1.27 -6.50 -0.50
N GLY A 41 0.11 -6.16 -1.08
CA GLY A 41 -0.26 -4.78 -1.35
C GLY A 41 -1.76 -4.59 -1.23
N LEU A 42 -2.19 -3.44 -0.77
CA LEU A 42 -3.59 -3.04 -0.73
C LEU A 42 -3.71 -1.55 -1.07
N LEU A 43 -4.27 -1.26 -2.23
CA LEU A 43 -4.59 0.09 -2.69
C LEU A 43 -5.98 0.49 -2.22
N MET A 44 -6.11 1.69 -1.66
CA MET A 44 -7.38 2.21 -1.15
C MET A 44 -7.51 3.71 -1.41
N ASN A 45 -8.74 4.18 -1.58
CA ASN A 45 -9.10 5.60 -1.48
C ASN A 45 -9.72 5.80 -0.10
N VAL A 46 -9.11 6.63 0.73
CA VAL A 46 -9.52 6.82 2.13
C VAL A 46 -9.75 8.29 2.40
N ASP A 47 -10.82 8.61 3.11
CA ASP A 47 -11.07 9.97 3.58
C ASP A 47 -9.90 10.46 4.46
N ARG A 48 -9.40 11.66 4.18
CA ARG A 48 -8.26 12.25 4.88
C ARG A 48 -8.44 12.32 6.39
N ASN A 49 -9.66 12.59 6.87
CA ASN A 49 -9.94 12.67 8.31
C ASN A 49 -9.74 11.32 9.01
N LYS A 50 -10.00 10.20 8.31
CA LYS A 50 -9.76 8.85 8.85
C LYS A 50 -8.28 8.51 8.98
N LEU A 51 -7.42 9.26 8.30
CA LEU A 51 -5.96 9.14 8.38
C LEU A 51 -5.34 10.20 9.29
N SER A 52 -6.16 10.98 10.01
CA SER A 52 -5.72 12.13 10.81
C SER A 52 -4.96 13.17 9.98
N MET A 53 -5.35 13.33 8.71
CA MET A 53 -4.79 14.33 7.79
C MET A 53 -5.75 15.51 7.65
N GLU A 54 -5.21 16.71 7.49
CA GLU A 54 -6.00 17.91 7.23
C GLU A 54 -6.56 17.97 5.80
N GLY A 55 -7.67 18.69 5.67
CA GLY A 55 -8.39 18.93 4.41
C GLY A 55 -9.46 17.90 4.10
N ASP A 56 -10.30 18.23 3.13
CA ASP A 56 -11.46 17.42 2.75
C ASP A 56 -11.15 16.45 1.60
N GLY A 57 -11.93 15.36 1.55
CA GLY A 57 -11.95 14.40 0.44
C GLY A 57 -11.09 13.17 0.65
N GLU A 58 -11.05 12.33 -0.39
CA GLU A 58 -10.31 11.07 -0.39
C GLU A 58 -8.86 11.26 -0.83
N ILE A 59 -7.97 10.43 -0.30
CA ILE A 59 -6.58 10.28 -0.72
C ILE A 59 -6.27 8.82 -1.01
N GLU A 60 -5.43 8.58 -2.02
CA GLU A 60 -4.98 7.25 -2.36
C GLU A 60 -3.82 6.83 -1.45
N ILE A 61 -3.93 5.63 -0.90
CA ILE A 61 -2.87 5.00 -0.10
C ILE A 61 -2.58 3.60 -0.62
N LEU A 62 -1.32 3.19 -0.45
CA LEU A 62 -0.87 1.82 -0.62
C LEU A 62 -0.42 1.27 0.73
N ASN A 63 -1.13 0.25 1.21
CA ASN A 63 -0.64 -0.55 2.33
C ASN A 63 0.33 -1.62 1.82
N VAL A 64 1.48 -1.71 2.49
CA VAL A 64 2.47 -2.77 2.25
C VAL A 64 2.90 -3.40 3.58
N LYS A 65 3.29 -4.67 3.52
CA LYS A 65 3.89 -5.36 4.66
C LYS A 65 5.31 -4.85 4.84
N CYS A 66 5.70 -4.66 6.09
CA CYS A 66 7.00 -4.14 6.46
C CYS A 66 7.51 -4.88 7.69
N ASP A 67 8.83 -5.00 7.78
CA ASP A 67 9.47 -5.43 9.02
C ASP A 67 9.15 -4.43 10.15
N PRO A 68 8.85 -4.87 11.39
CA PRO A 68 8.46 -3.97 12.49
C PRO A 68 9.52 -2.92 12.87
N GLU A 69 10.81 -3.26 12.80
CA GLU A 69 11.89 -2.32 13.10
C GLU A 69 11.93 -1.23 12.04
N LEU A 70 11.89 -1.63 10.76
CA LEU A 70 11.86 -0.71 9.64
C LEU A 70 10.57 0.14 9.63
N ALA A 71 9.41 -0.44 9.93
CA ALA A 71 8.14 0.27 10.01
C ALA A 71 8.17 1.40 11.05
N THR A 72 8.90 1.19 12.15
CA THR A 72 9.08 2.21 13.19
C THR A 72 9.94 3.38 12.72
N ILE A 73 10.93 3.12 11.87
CA ILE A 73 11.78 4.15 11.27
C ILE A 73 11.00 4.90 10.19
N LEU A 74 10.40 4.18 9.23
CA LEU A 74 9.69 4.77 8.09
C LEU A 74 8.51 5.65 8.49
N ARG A 75 7.80 5.33 9.58
CA ARG A 75 6.70 6.19 10.08
C ARG A 75 7.14 7.57 10.56
N LYS A 76 8.45 7.83 10.68
CA LYS A 76 8.99 9.17 10.95
C LYS A 76 9.17 9.99 9.67
N GLU A 77 9.17 9.33 8.52
CA GLU A 77 9.28 9.97 7.20
C GLU A 77 7.95 10.56 6.74
N HIS A 78 8.03 11.63 5.97
CA HIS A 78 6.85 12.32 5.46
C HIS A 78 6.14 11.45 4.39
N GLY A 79 4.83 11.26 4.56
CA GLY A 79 4.02 10.47 3.61
C GLY A 79 3.88 8.98 3.97
N ILE A 80 4.47 8.53 5.08
CA ILE A 80 4.27 7.19 5.63
C ILE A 80 3.47 7.26 6.92
N LEU A 81 2.36 6.52 6.98
CA LEU A 81 1.43 6.50 8.11
C LEU A 81 1.39 5.11 8.76
N PRO A 82 0.92 5.01 10.02
CA PRO A 82 0.47 3.73 10.56
C PRO A 82 -0.52 3.04 9.61
N ALA A 83 -0.50 1.71 9.58
CA ALA A 83 -1.37 0.95 8.68
C ALA A 83 -2.86 1.27 8.89
N TYR A 84 -3.57 1.60 7.82
CA TYR A 84 -5.02 1.74 7.82
C TYR A 84 -5.67 0.37 7.58
N HIS A 85 -6.61 -0.05 8.44
CA HIS A 85 -7.27 -1.38 8.42
C HIS A 85 -6.37 -2.63 8.55
N MET A 86 -5.05 -2.49 8.61
CA MET A 86 -4.11 -3.62 8.75
C MET A 86 -3.39 -3.56 10.11
N ASN A 87 -2.65 -4.63 10.44
CA ASN A 87 -1.83 -4.67 11.65
C ASN A 87 -0.71 -3.61 11.56
N LYS A 88 -0.73 -2.62 12.46
CA LYS A 88 0.18 -1.47 12.46
C LYS A 88 1.63 -1.81 12.78
N GLU A 89 1.92 -2.99 13.33
CA GLU A 89 3.29 -3.45 13.58
C GLU A 89 3.94 -3.97 12.31
N HIS A 90 3.17 -4.68 11.48
CA HIS A 90 3.67 -5.39 10.30
C HIS A 90 3.31 -4.73 8.98
N TRP A 91 2.56 -3.64 9.00
CA TRP A 91 2.13 -2.92 7.81
C TRP A 91 2.33 -1.42 8.01
N ILE A 92 2.48 -0.72 6.90
CA ILE A 92 2.50 0.73 6.81
C ILE A 92 1.56 1.18 5.70
N SER A 93 1.04 2.40 5.80
CA SER A 93 0.28 3.04 4.71
C SER A 93 1.14 4.10 4.04
N ILE A 94 1.35 4.00 2.74
CA ILE A 94 2.10 4.98 1.96
C ILE A 94 1.10 5.90 1.25
N VAL A 95 1.26 7.21 1.41
CA VAL A 95 0.39 8.22 0.78
C VAL A 95 0.84 8.48 -0.66
N LEU A 96 -0.06 8.31 -1.64
CA LEU A 96 0.25 8.40 -3.07
C LEU A 96 0.06 9.81 -3.65
N ASN A 97 0.42 10.86 -2.90
CA ASN A 97 0.30 12.26 -3.34
C ASN A 97 1.63 12.88 -3.83
N GLY A 98 2.68 12.07 -3.96
CA GLY A 98 4.02 12.53 -4.35
C GLY A 98 4.92 12.95 -3.18
N SER A 99 4.47 12.78 -1.93
CA SER A 99 5.30 12.99 -0.74
C SER A 99 6.45 11.98 -0.60
N VAL A 100 6.24 10.75 -1.10
CA VAL A 100 7.25 9.68 -1.10
C VAL A 100 7.78 9.48 -2.52
N PRO A 101 9.11 9.42 -2.73
CA PRO A 101 9.70 9.13 -4.03
C PRO A 101 9.19 7.84 -4.65
N ASN A 102 8.95 7.84 -5.96
CA ASN A 102 8.38 6.67 -6.64
C ASN A 102 9.26 5.41 -6.51
N GLU A 103 10.58 5.59 -6.54
CA GLU A 103 11.53 4.49 -6.37
C GLU A 103 11.39 3.82 -4.99
N GLU A 104 11.25 4.62 -3.94
CA GLU A 104 11.05 4.11 -2.57
C GLU A 104 9.74 3.32 -2.46
N ILE A 105 8.65 3.81 -3.05
CA ILE A 105 7.37 3.09 -3.07
C ILE A 105 7.53 1.71 -3.73
N PHE A 106 8.29 1.60 -4.83
CA PHE A 106 8.55 0.31 -5.48
C PHE A 106 9.43 -0.60 -4.62
N GLN A 107 10.47 -0.06 -3.97
CA GLN A 107 11.33 -0.83 -3.06
C GLN A 107 10.55 -1.38 -1.86
N LEU A 108 9.62 -0.59 -1.31
CA LEU A 108 8.74 -1.02 -0.21
C LEU A 108 7.74 -2.09 -0.67
N LEU A 109 7.20 -1.96 -1.89
CA LEU A 109 6.34 -2.97 -2.48
C LEU A 109 7.10 -4.29 -2.76
N ASP A 110 8.32 -4.20 -3.28
CA ASP A 110 9.22 -5.35 -3.49
C ASP A 110 9.51 -6.07 -2.17
N SER A 111 9.88 -5.31 -1.15
CA SER A 111 10.17 -5.84 0.18
C SER A 111 8.95 -6.55 0.77
N SER A 112 7.77 -5.95 0.64
CA SER A 112 6.52 -6.56 1.06
C SER A 112 6.20 -7.87 0.33
N TYR A 113 6.44 -7.90 -0.99
CA TYR A 113 6.27 -9.10 -1.80
C TYR A 113 7.16 -10.25 -1.31
N GLU A 114 8.45 -9.99 -1.08
CA GLU A 114 9.39 -11.01 -0.58
C GLU A 114 9.10 -11.43 0.88
N LEU A 115 8.69 -10.50 1.75
CA LEU A 115 8.28 -10.81 3.14
C LEU A 115 7.03 -11.69 3.26
N THR A 116 6.30 -11.89 2.17
CA THR A 116 5.01 -12.60 2.15
C THR A 116 4.99 -13.83 1.26
N LYS A 117 6.12 -14.15 0.63
CA LYS A 117 6.31 -15.33 -0.24
C LYS A 117 6.13 -16.67 0.52
#